data_AF-A0A061AT61-F1
#
_entry.id   AF-A0A061AT61-F1
#
_cell.length_a   1.000
_cell.length_b   1.000
_cell.length_c   1.000
_cell.angle_alpha   90.00
_cell.angle_beta   90.00
_cell.angle_gamma   90.00
#
_symmetry.space_group_name_H-M   'P 1'
#
loop_
_entity.id
_entity.type
_entity.pdbx_description
1 polymer ?
#
loop_
_entity_poly.entity_id
_entity_poly.type
_entity_poly.pdbx_seq_one_letter_code
_entity_poly.pdbx_strand_id
1 'polypeptide(L)'
;MRTIAKSLVPRTRKQPNYTSMSLIRSVLPMSRALRAPVASFLVRPRVLSSTIIASHSYVTRPFSHHVSRFQQAKKSSETPQEQQQKKKKTNVEIEQRTQLQQGIDNVRTKSQKVSQQMRENIKYAIPVKENIYTIPNILTFSRLLMSPLIGYLIVKGDIWWPFWLFTMSSVTDFVDGYIARKYNMKSILGSIIDPMADKFLMVICTACLAQSGGMPLYLAAIILGRDIMLGISAIYYRYISLPPPKTLLRYWDFSIPSAQVYPTTISKYNTGFQMLYIAAAVVKPVLLTVIDSSFISTVDTAFDLFGYLVATTTILSGLGYLFSKDAVKILTPTKK
;
A
#
# COMPACT_ATOMS: atom_id res chain seq x y z
N MET A 1 19.40 -23.91 74.89
CA MET A 1 18.67 -24.93 74.11
C MET A 1 19.48 -25.29 72.88
N ARG A 2 19.51 -26.58 72.54
CA ARG A 2 20.50 -27.28 71.72
C ARG A 2 20.52 -26.88 70.24
N THR A 3 21.73 -26.65 69.73
CA THR A 3 22.37 -27.21 68.53
C THR A 3 21.50 -27.97 67.52
N ILE A 4 21.61 -27.66 66.22
CA ILE A 4 22.15 -28.53 65.14
C ILE A 4 22.15 -27.77 63.80
N ALA A 5 23.35 -27.49 63.32
CA ALA A 5 23.68 -27.23 61.92
C ALA A 5 23.73 -28.57 61.16
N LYS A 6 23.27 -28.60 59.91
CA LYS A 6 23.56 -29.70 58.97
C LYS A 6 24.09 -29.19 57.62
N SER A 7 25.40 -29.42 57.50
CA SER A 7 26.28 -29.54 56.34
C SER A 7 25.66 -30.07 55.03
N LEU A 8 25.94 -29.32 53.95
CA LEU A 8 26.57 -29.70 52.67
C LEU A 8 26.78 -31.21 52.35
N VAL A 9 26.36 -31.63 51.13
CA VAL A 9 27.08 -32.52 50.15
C VAL A 9 26.41 -32.35 48.76
N PRO A 10 27.17 -32.28 47.64
CA PRO A 10 26.65 -31.99 46.29
C PRO A 10 26.23 -33.25 45.52
N ARG A 11 25.23 -33.13 44.62
CA ARG A 11 24.85 -34.21 43.69
C ARG A 11 25.64 -34.11 42.38
N THR A 12 26.28 -35.22 42.07
CA THR A 12 27.21 -35.47 40.98
C THR A 12 26.54 -35.60 39.62
N ARG A 13 27.28 -35.13 38.62
CA ARG A 13 27.10 -35.24 37.17
C ARG A 13 27.12 -36.73 36.74
N LYS A 14 26.18 -37.16 35.89
CA LYS A 14 26.34 -38.35 35.03
C LYS A 14 25.95 -38.00 33.59
N GLN A 15 26.98 -37.98 32.73
CA GLN A 15 26.90 -38.16 31.28
C GLN A 15 26.54 -39.63 30.96
N PRO A 16 26.00 -39.92 29.76
CA PRO A 16 26.39 -41.14 29.08
C PRO A 16 27.02 -40.86 27.71
N ASN A 17 28.03 -41.67 27.45
CA ASN A 17 29.00 -41.67 26.36
C ASN A 17 28.42 -41.92 24.96
N TYR A 18 29.16 -41.38 23.99
CA TYR A 18 29.18 -41.72 22.57
C TYR A 18 29.61 -43.17 22.33
N THR A 19 28.95 -43.89 21.41
CA THR A 19 29.59 -44.99 20.67
C THR A 19 29.05 -45.11 19.24
N SER A 20 29.93 -44.78 18.28
CA SER A 20 30.16 -45.31 16.93
C SER A 20 29.14 -46.25 16.24
N MET A 21 28.75 -45.88 15.00
CA MET A 21 28.86 -46.70 13.76
C MET A 21 28.29 -45.88 12.60
N SER A 22 29.06 -45.23 11.73
CA SER A 22 29.83 -45.76 10.58
C SER A 22 29.04 -46.65 9.61
N LEU A 23 29.21 -46.34 8.31
CA LEU A 23 28.84 -47.09 7.09
C LEU A 23 27.46 -46.72 6.52
N ILE A 24 27.24 -46.54 5.22
CA ILE A 24 28.04 -46.57 4.00
C ILE A 24 27.14 -45.89 2.95
N ARG A 25 27.64 -44.88 2.24
CA ARG A 25 28.07 -44.95 0.83
C ARG A 25 26.99 -45.45 -0.13
N SER A 26 26.56 -44.61 -1.06
CA SER A 26 26.50 -44.87 -2.52
C SER A 26 25.54 -43.86 -3.19
N VAL A 27 26.03 -42.92 -4.00
CA VAL A 27 26.38 -43.09 -5.44
C VAL A 27 25.09 -43.11 -6.29
N LEU A 28 24.69 -41.97 -6.86
CA LEU A 28 25.12 -41.55 -8.21
C LEU A 28 24.58 -40.14 -8.55
N PRO A 29 25.26 -39.45 -9.48
CA PRO A 29 24.92 -38.14 -10.01
C PRO A 29 24.07 -38.29 -11.28
N MET A 30 23.33 -37.25 -11.67
CA MET A 30 23.04 -37.09 -13.10
C MET A 30 22.97 -35.61 -13.48
N SER A 31 24.04 -35.23 -14.15
CA SER A 31 24.24 -34.04 -14.93
C SER A 31 23.28 -33.94 -16.12
N ARG A 32 23.01 -32.69 -16.51
CA ARG A 32 22.87 -32.18 -17.88
C ARG A 32 21.67 -32.65 -18.73
N ALA A 33 20.93 -31.62 -19.15
CA ALA A 33 20.13 -31.42 -20.37
C ALA A 33 18.73 -30.98 -19.94
N LEU A 34 18.18 -29.83 -20.33
CA LEU A 34 18.18 -29.27 -21.67
C LEU A 34 18.47 -27.77 -21.68
N ARG A 35 19.28 -27.37 -22.67
CA ARG A 35 19.31 -26.04 -23.27
C ARG A 35 18.18 -25.93 -24.30
N ALA A 36 17.64 -24.71 -24.37
CA ALA A 36 17.01 -24.05 -25.53
C ALA A 36 15.53 -24.40 -25.89
N PRO A 37 14.79 -23.49 -26.57
CA PRO A 37 15.19 -22.19 -27.08
C PRO A 37 14.42 -20.99 -26.52
N VAL A 38 15.07 -19.85 -26.70
CA VAL A 38 14.56 -18.48 -26.67
C VAL A 38 13.34 -18.36 -27.59
N ALA A 39 12.16 -18.18 -27.01
CA ALA A 39 10.98 -17.70 -27.72
C ALA A 39 10.66 -16.29 -27.22
N SER A 40 11.23 -15.33 -27.94
CA SER A 40 10.97 -13.91 -27.86
C SER A 40 9.51 -13.61 -28.21
N PHE A 41 8.59 -13.74 -27.24
CA PHE A 41 7.22 -13.26 -27.39
C PHE A 41 7.09 -11.87 -26.75
N LEU A 42 7.64 -10.88 -27.47
CA LEU A 42 7.42 -9.45 -27.24
C LEU A 42 5.95 -9.11 -27.57
N VAL A 43 5.02 -9.48 -26.68
CA VAL A 43 3.68 -8.88 -26.69
C VAL A 43 3.78 -7.56 -25.94
N ARG A 44 4.22 -6.53 -26.66
CA ARG A 44 3.96 -5.14 -26.28
C ARG A 44 2.44 -4.97 -26.19
N PRO A 45 1.85 -4.56 -25.05
CA PRO A 45 0.53 -3.96 -25.08
C PRO A 45 0.70 -2.62 -25.79
N ARG A 46 0.42 -2.64 -27.10
CA ARG A 46 0.38 -1.46 -27.95
C ARG A 46 -0.71 -0.56 -27.38
N VAL A 47 -0.26 0.58 -26.85
CA VAL A 47 -1.08 1.72 -26.48
C VAL A 47 -2.08 1.96 -27.61
N LEU A 48 -3.35 1.61 -27.39
CA LEU A 48 -4.46 1.98 -28.27
C LEU A 48 -4.73 3.46 -28.03
N SER A 49 -3.84 4.29 -28.56
CA SER A 49 -4.16 5.67 -28.91
C SER A 49 -5.39 5.62 -29.80
N SER A 50 -6.46 6.21 -29.29
CA SER A 50 -7.69 6.60 -29.98
C SER A 50 -7.43 6.97 -31.43
N THR A 51 -7.59 5.99 -32.33
CA THR A 51 -7.75 6.24 -33.75
C THR A 51 -9.17 6.76 -33.90
N ILE A 52 -9.26 8.07 -34.05
CA ILE A 52 -10.49 8.76 -34.48
C ILE A 52 -10.83 8.14 -35.84
N ILE A 53 -11.81 7.23 -35.86
CA ILE A 53 -12.43 6.72 -37.08
C ILE A 53 -13.26 7.87 -37.63
N ALA A 54 -12.59 8.78 -38.34
CA ALA A 54 -13.19 9.70 -39.27
C ALA A 54 -13.33 8.98 -40.60
N SER A 55 -14.43 8.25 -40.81
CA SER A 55 -14.94 7.90 -42.15
C SER A 55 -16.11 6.92 -42.03
N HIS A 56 -17.33 7.43 -42.21
CA HIS A 56 -18.32 6.93 -43.18
C HIS A 56 -19.68 7.56 -42.89
N SER A 57 -19.79 8.85 -43.18
CA SER A 57 -21.06 9.41 -43.61
C SER A 57 -20.97 9.48 -45.12
N TYR A 58 -21.51 8.46 -45.81
CA TYR A 58 -21.92 8.57 -47.20
C TYR A 58 -23.00 9.65 -47.28
N VAL A 59 -22.56 10.91 -47.28
CA VAL A 59 -23.35 12.02 -47.79
C VAL A 59 -22.91 12.16 -49.23
N THR A 60 -23.75 11.65 -50.11
CA THR A 60 -23.64 11.80 -51.55
C THR A 60 -23.36 13.26 -51.90
N ARG A 61 -22.17 13.55 -52.45
CA ARG A 61 -21.91 14.82 -53.13
C ARG A 61 -22.81 14.88 -54.35
N PRO A 62 -23.68 15.89 -54.53
CA PRO A 62 -24.32 16.06 -55.82
C PRO A 62 -23.27 16.55 -56.80
N PHE A 63 -23.22 15.85 -57.92
CA PHE A 63 -22.44 16.15 -59.11
C PHE A 63 -22.85 17.52 -59.66
N SER A 64 -22.19 18.61 -59.23
CA SER A 64 -22.57 20.00 -59.57
C SER A 64 -21.55 20.72 -60.47
N HIS A 65 -20.90 20.02 -61.40
CA HIS A 65 -19.96 20.64 -62.35
C HIS A 65 -20.35 20.52 -63.84
N HIS A 66 -21.57 20.06 -64.16
CA HIS A 66 -22.04 19.98 -65.54
C HIS A 66 -23.46 20.54 -65.78
N VAL A 67 -23.97 21.40 -64.89
CA VAL A 67 -25.29 22.05 -65.06
C VAL A 67 -25.18 23.56 -65.31
N SER A 68 -23.99 24.15 -65.13
CA SER A 68 -23.79 25.60 -65.21
C SER A 68 -23.98 26.19 -66.61
N ARG A 69 -23.73 25.42 -67.67
CA ARG A 69 -23.85 25.88 -69.07
C ARG A 69 -25.29 25.79 -69.62
N PHE A 70 -26.12 24.88 -69.12
CA PHE A 70 -27.54 24.79 -69.53
C PHE A 70 -28.47 25.74 -68.77
N GLN A 71 -28.10 26.14 -67.54
CA GLN A 71 -28.87 27.14 -66.79
C GLN A 71 -28.65 28.58 -67.27
N GLN A 72 -27.50 28.87 -67.88
CA GLN A 72 -27.22 30.20 -68.44
C GLN A 72 -28.05 30.50 -69.70
N ALA A 73 -28.38 29.50 -70.52
CA ALA A 73 -29.20 29.68 -71.72
C ALA A 73 -30.71 29.83 -71.42
N LYS A 74 -31.19 29.37 -70.25
CA LYS A 74 -32.61 29.49 -69.84
C LYS A 74 -32.90 30.77 -69.05
N LYS A 75 -31.87 31.41 -68.48
CA LYS A 75 -31.99 32.62 -67.67
C LYS A 75 -32.29 33.89 -68.49
N SER A 76 -32.07 33.82 -69.81
CA SER A 76 -32.38 34.87 -70.80
C SER A 76 -33.85 34.93 -71.21
N SER A 77 -34.71 34.03 -70.69
CA SER A 77 -36.14 33.98 -71.01
C SER A 77 -37.04 33.73 -69.77
N GLU A 78 -36.62 34.15 -68.57
CA GLU A 78 -37.44 34.05 -67.35
C GLU A 78 -37.75 35.47 -66.82
N THR A 79 -39.04 35.81 -66.76
CA THR A 79 -39.59 37.11 -66.32
C THR A 79 -39.18 37.40 -64.85
N PRO A 80 -38.95 38.67 -64.43
CA PRO A 80 -38.43 39.01 -63.09
C PRO A 80 -39.18 38.38 -61.89
N GLN A 81 -40.45 38.02 -62.08
CA GLN A 81 -41.29 37.36 -61.06
C GLN A 81 -40.95 35.88 -60.83
N GLU A 82 -40.50 35.12 -61.85
CA GLU A 82 -40.13 33.69 -61.71
C GLU A 82 -38.81 33.50 -60.96
N GLN A 83 -37.85 34.43 -61.15
CA GLN A 83 -36.57 34.39 -60.44
C GLN A 83 -36.71 34.71 -58.94
N GLN A 84 -37.66 35.59 -58.57
CA GLN A 84 -37.99 35.87 -57.17
C GLN A 84 -38.71 34.70 -56.50
N GLN A 85 -39.62 34.01 -57.22
CA GLN A 85 -40.29 32.82 -56.69
C GLN A 85 -39.34 31.62 -56.50
N LYS A 86 -38.41 31.37 -57.44
CA LYS A 86 -37.36 30.35 -57.27
C LYS A 86 -36.46 30.66 -56.07
N LYS A 87 -35.99 31.89 -55.91
CA LYS A 87 -35.19 32.31 -54.75
C LYS A 87 -35.94 32.12 -53.42
N LYS A 88 -37.23 32.47 -53.37
CA LYS A 88 -38.07 32.23 -52.19
C LYS A 88 -38.18 30.74 -51.86
N LYS A 89 -38.48 29.88 -52.86
CA LYS A 89 -38.56 28.43 -52.66
C LYS A 89 -37.22 27.82 -52.19
N THR A 90 -36.10 28.23 -52.76
CA THR A 90 -34.76 27.77 -52.36
C THR A 90 -34.39 28.22 -50.95
N ASN A 91 -34.71 29.46 -50.57
CA ASN A 91 -34.47 29.93 -49.19
C ASN A 91 -35.30 29.16 -48.15
N VAL A 92 -36.56 28.85 -48.47
CA VAL A 92 -37.43 28.04 -47.60
C VAL A 92 -36.89 26.61 -47.44
N GLU A 93 -36.37 25.99 -48.50
CA GLU A 93 -35.76 24.66 -48.42
C GLU A 93 -34.45 24.68 -47.61
N ILE A 94 -33.64 25.74 -47.75
CA ILE A 94 -32.42 25.93 -46.95
C ILE A 94 -32.77 26.14 -45.47
N GLU A 95 -33.81 26.90 -45.14
CA GLU A 95 -34.29 27.07 -43.77
C GLU A 95 -34.79 25.74 -43.17
N GLN A 96 -35.58 24.97 -43.91
CA GLN A 96 -36.04 23.64 -43.47
C GLN A 96 -34.88 22.66 -43.23
N ARG A 97 -33.89 22.62 -44.14
CA ARG A 97 -32.68 21.79 -43.96
C ARG A 97 -31.87 22.24 -42.75
N THR A 98 -31.78 23.56 -42.51
CA THR A 98 -31.07 24.11 -41.35
C THR A 98 -31.77 23.73 -40.04
N GLN A 99 -33.10 23.77 -40.00
CA GLN A 99 -33.89 23.32 -38.84
C GLN A 99 -33.75 21.81 -38.58
N LEU A 100 -33.77 20.99 -39.64
CA LEU A 100 -33.52 19.55 -39.53
C LEU A 100 -32.11 19.25 -39.03
N GLN A 101 -31.11 19.98 -39.52
CA GLN A 101 -29.72 19.83 -39.08
C GLN A 101 -29.56 20.21 -37.60
N GLN A 102 -30.17 21.30 -37.16
CA GLN A 102 -30.21 21.70 -35.74
C GLN A 102 -30.90 20.65 -34.87
N GLY A 103 -31.99 20.03 -35.35
CA GLY A 103 -32.64 18.91 -34.67
C GLY A 103 -31.73 17.70 -34.50
N ILE A 104 -31.02 17.32 -35.56
CA ILE A 104 -30.04 16.22 -35.54
C ILE A 104 -28.88 16.52 -34.58
N ASP A 105 -28.36 17.75 -34.59
CA ASP A 105 -27.27 18.17 -33.72
C ASP A 105 -27.69 18.21 -32.23
N ASN A 106 -28.93 18.63 -31.95
CA ASN A 106 -29.50 18.57 -30.61
C ASN A 106 -29.65 17.12 -30.10
N VAL A 107 -30.10 16.20 -30.95
CA VAL A 107 -30.18 14.77 -30.60
C VAL A 107 -28.78 14.19 -30.37
N ARG A 108 -27.82 14.53 -31.23
CA ARG A 108 -26.42 14.08 -31.11
C ARG A 108 -25.76 14.56 -29.82
N THR A 109 -25.92 15.84 -29.49
CA THR A 109 -25.37 16.42 -28.24
C THR A 109 -26.04 15.83 -26.99
N LYS A 110 -27.36 15.59 -27.03
CA LYS A 110 -28.08 14.93 -25.93
C LYS A 110 -27.63 13.48 -25.76
N SER A 111 -27.46 12.74 -26.85
CA SER A 111 -26.92 11.37 -26.84
C SER A 111 -25.49 11.33 -26.28
N GLN A 112 -24.64 12.28 -26.68
CA GLN A 112 -23.28 12.41 -26.13
C GLN A 112 -23.31 12.66 -24.61
N LYS A 113 -24.15 13.59 -24.14
CA LYS A 113 -24.30 13.87 -22.70
C LYS A 113 -24.77 12.63 -21.92
N VAL A 114 -25.76 11.90 -22.43
CA VAL A 114 -26.24 10.65 -21.80
C VAL A 114 -25.15 9.59 -21.78
N SER A 115 -24.38 9.43 -22.88
CA SER A 115 -23.28 8.47 -22.94
C SER A 115 -22.14 8.82 -21.97
N GLN A 116 -21.85 10.11 -21.78
CA GLN A 116 -20.88 10.59 -20.80
C GLN A 116 -21.37 10.33 -19.38
N GLN A 117 -22.64 10.66 -19.09
CA GLN A 117 -23.25 10.42 -17.79
C GLN A 117 -23.30 8.92 -17.45
N MET A 118 -23.60 8.07 -18.43
CA MET A 118 -23.58 6.61 -18.27
C MET A 118 -22.16 6.10 -17.98
N ARG A 119 -21.14 6.62 -18.68
CA ARG A 119 -19.72 6.26 -18.44
C ARG A 119 -19.27 6.63 -17.03
N GLU A 120 -19.64 7.83 -16.57
CA GLU A 120 -19.37 8.26 -15.20
C GLU A 120 -20.06 7.33 -14.20
N ASN A 121 -21.36 7.08 -14.35
CA ASN A 121 -22.11 6.18 -13.46
C ASN A 121 -21.52 4.76 -13.42
N ILE A 122 -21.10 4.20 -14.56
CA ILE A 122 -20.48 2.87 -14.64
C ILE A 122 -19.11 2.86 -13.95
N LYS A 123 -18.32 3.93 -14.08
CA LYS A 123 -17.00 4.06 -13.43
C LYS A 123 -17.10 4.00 -11.90
N TYR A 124 -18.19 4.49 -11.32
CA TYR A 124 -18.47 4.39 -9.88
C TYR A 124 -19.10 3.06 -9.46
N ALA A 125 -19.72 2.32 -10.39
CA ALA A 125 -20.42 1.07 -10.11
C ALA A 125 -19.52 -0.19 -10.15
N ILE A 126 -18.39 -0.14 -10.86
CA ILE A 126 -17.46 -1.26 -10.94
C ILE A 126 -16.38 -1.09 -9.86
N PRO A 127 -16.36 -1.89 -8.78
CA PRO A 127 -15.23 -1.90 -7.88
C PRO A 127 -14.00 -2.33 -8.68
N VAL A 128 -13.03 -1.42 -8.84
CA VAL A 128 -11.76 -1.73 -9.51
C VAL A 128 -11.09 -2.82 -8.67
N LYS A 129 -11.21 -4.07 -9.11
CA LYS A 129 -10.63 -5.21 -8.41
C LYS A 129 -9.11 -5.12 -8.55
N GLU A 130 -8.46 -4.62 -7.51
CA GLU A 130 -7.02 -4.47 -7.51
C GLU A 130 -6.31 -5.83 -7.51
N ASN A 131 -5.14 -5.88 -8.13
CA ASN A 131 -4.30 -7.06 -8.04
C ASN A 131 -3.64 -7.11 -6.66
N ILE A 132 -4.16 -8.00 -5.81
CA ILE A 132 -3.66 -8.26 -4.46
C ILE A 132 -2.31 -9.00 -4.49
N TYR A 133 -2.02 -9.74 -5.56
CA TYR A 133 -0.80 -10.53 -5.70
C TYR A 133 0.29 -9.71 -6.39
N THR A 134 0.89 -8.81 -5.62
CA THR A 134 2.10 -8.08 -6.03
C THR A 134 3.30 -8.62 -5.25
N ILE A 135 4.50 -8.51 -5.83
CA ILE A 135 5.75 -8.89 -5.15
C ILE A 135 5.87 -8.17 -3.78
N PRO A 136 5.63 -6.84 -3.67
CA PRO A 136 5.62 -6.16 -2.38
C PRO A 136 4.69 -6.80 -1.35
N ASN A 137 3.43 -7.09 -1.71
CA ASN A 137 2.47 -7.65 -0.76
C ASN A 137 2.88 -9.03 -0.22
N ILE A 138 3.54 -9.85 -1.04
CA ILE A 138 4.07 -11.16 -0.62
C ILE A 138 5.20 -10.97 0.39
N LEU A 139 6.09 -10.01 0.15
CA LEU A 139 7.18 -9.67 1.06
C LEU A 139 6.63 -9.17 2.41
N THR A 140 5.64 -8.28 2.39
CA THR A 140 4.97 -7.80 3.62
C THR A 140 4.28 -8.93 4.38
N PHE A 141 3.61 -9.86 3.68
CA PHE A 141 2.99 -11.02 4.32
C PHE A 141 4.03 -11.97 4.93
N SER A 142 5.16 -12.16 4.26
CA SER A 142 6.28 -12.94 4.80
C SER A 142 6.81 -12.34 6.10
N ARG A 143 6.90 -11.00 6.18
CA ARG A 143 7.29 -10.29 7.41
C ARG A 143 6.31 -10.55 8.54
N LEU A 144 5.01 -10.47 8.27
CA LEU A 144 3.97 -10.73 9.26
C LEU A 144 4.10 -12.13 9.89
N LEU A 145 4.48 -13.13 9.09
CA LEU A 145 4.76 -14.49 9.56
C LEU A 145 6.12 -14.64 10.26
N MET A 146 7.14 -13.90 9.81
CA MET A 146 8.48 -13.91 10.44
C MET A 146 8.48 -13.22 11.81
N SER A 147 7.65 -12.20 12.03
CA SER A 147 7.58 -11.45 13.30
C SER A 147 7.39 -12.35 14.55
N PRO A 148 6.38 -13.24 14.64
CA PRO A 148 6.22 -14.13 15.78
C PRO A 148 7.36 -15.16 15.90
N LEU A 149 7.93 -15.60 14.77
CA LEU A 149 9.09 -16.49 14.77
C LEU A 149 10.32 -15.81 15.39
N ILE A 150 10.58 -14.55 15.03
CA ILE A 150 11.65 -13.73 15.63
C ILE A 150 11.42 -13.60 17.14
N GLY A 151 10.20 -13.22 17.55
CA GLY A 151 9.85 -13.10 18.96
C GLY A 151 10.05 -14.39 19.75
N TYR A 152 9.62 -15.52 19.19
CA TYR A 152 9.83 -16.84 19.79
C TYR A 152 11.31 -17.18 20.01
N LEU A 153 12.15 -16.93 19.00
CA LEU A 153 13.59 -17.20 19.08
C LEU A 153 14.31 -16.28 20.09
N ILE A 154 13.86 -15.03 20.23
CA ILE A 154 14.35 -14.11 21.27
C ILE A 154 14.05 -14.68 22.66
N VAL A 155 12.81 -15.12 22.90
CA VAL A 155 12.42 -15.70 24.21
C VAL A 155 13.15 -17.01 24.50
N LYS A 156 13.45 -17.79 23.46
CA LYS A 156 14.26 -19.02 23.57
C LYS A 156 15.72 -18.73 23.97
N GLY A 157 16.20 -17.50 23.79
CA GLY A 157 17.58 -17.10 24.09
C GLY A 157 18.57 -17.35 22.94
N ASP A 158 18.07 -17.64 21.73
CA ASP A 158 18.94 -17.73 20.55
C ASP A 158 19.38 -16.31 20.14
N ILE A 159 20.67 -16.12 19.83
CA ILE A 159 21.21 -14.78 19.53
C ILE A 159 21.33 -14.56 18.01
N TRP A 160 21.84 -15.56 17.29
CA TRP A 160 22.13 -15.45 15.84
C TRP A 160 20.87 -15.55 14.97
N TRP A 161 19.93 -16.42 15.31
CA TRP A 161 18.72 -16.63 14.50
C TRP A 161 17.79 -15.41 14.47
N PRO A 162 17.42 -14.79 15.62
CA PRO A 162 16.65 -13.55 15.60
C PRO A 162 17.34 -12.44 14.83
N PHE A 163 18.66 -12.29 14.99
CA PHE A 163 19.44 -11.29 14.28
C PHE A 163 19.31 -11.44 12.77
N TRP A 164 19.60 -12.63 12.21
CA TRP A 164 19.51 -12.84 10.77
C TRP A 164 18.09 -12.67 10.24
N LEU A 165 17.08 -13.20 10.94
CA LEU A 165 15.69 -13.06 10.52
C LEU A 165 15.22 -11.60 10.59
N PHE A 166 15.61 -10.87 11.63
CA PHE A 166 15.31 -9.46 11.78
C PHE A 166 15.99 -8.63 10.68
N THR A 167 17.28 -8.86 10.43
CA THR A 167 18.00 -8.19 9.34
C THR A 167 17.38 -8.48 7.98
N MET A 168 17.05 -9.74 7.67
CA MET A 168 16.37 -10.09 6.43
C MET A 168 15.00 -9.41 6.31
N SER A 169 14.24 -9.36 7.41
CA SER A 169 12.95 -8.66 7.49
C SER A 169 13.06 -7.15 7.25
N SER A 170 14.10 -6.50 7.80
CA SER A 170 14.35 -5.06 7.57
C SER A 170 14.82 -4.78 6.14
N VAL A 171 15.62 -5.67 5.56
CA VAL A 171 16.07 -5.52 4.17
C VAL A 171 14.90 -5.71 3.20
N THR A 172 13.99 -6.66 3.46
CA THR A 172 12.83 -6.86 2.59
C THR A 172 11.88 -5.66 2.59
N ASP A 173 11.70 -4.96 3.71
CA ASP A 173 10.93 -3.70 3.80
C ASP A 173 11.50 -2.57 2.94
N PHE A 174 12.83 -2.45 2.93
CA PHE A 174 13.44 -1.46 2.07
C PHE A 174 13.28 -1.81 0.59
N VAL A 175 13.39 -3.11 0.27
CA VAL A 175 13.32 -3.64 -1.10
C VAL A 175 11.90 -3.59 -1.65
N ASP A 176 10.87 -4.00 -0.90
CA ASP A 176 9.48 -3.96 -1.35
C ASP A 176 9.01 -2.52 -1.61
N GLY A 177 9.35 -1.58 -0.74
CA GLY A 177 9.05 -0.16 -0.90
C GLY A 177 9.81 0.46 -2.07
N TYR A 178 11.05 0.03 -2.33
CA TYR A 178 11.80 0.44 -3.51
C TYR A 178 11.17 -0.10 -4.81
N ILE A 179 10.80 -1.39 -4.85
CA ILE A 179 10.17 -2.03 -6.02
C ILE A 179 8.81 -1.38 -6.30
N ALA A 180 7.98 -1.17 -5.27
CA ALA A 180 6.66 -0.55 -5.42
C ALA A 180 6.76 0.86 -6.02
N ARG A 181 7.76 1.66 -5.62
CA ARG A 181 8.01 3.00 -6.17
C ARG A 181 8.56 2.97 -7.58
N LYS A 182 9.53 2.09 -7.87
CA LYS A 182 10.21 2.03 -9.17
C LYS A 182 9.31 1.48 -10.28
N TYR A 183 8.49 0.48 -9.97
CA TYR A 183 7.67 -0.21 -10.96
C TYR A 183 6.18 0.22 -10.93
N ASN A 184 5.84 1.26 -10.16
CA ASN A 184 4.46 1.72 -9.95
C ASN A 184 3.49 0.59 -9.53
N MET A 185 4.01 -0.44 -8.86
CA MET A 185 3.24 -1.58 -8.35
C MET A 185 2.67 -1.24 -6.97
N LYS A 186 1.89 -0.16 -6.87
CA LYS A 186 1.20 0.21 -5.65
C LYS A 186 -0.17 -0.47 -5.61
N SER A 187 -0.48 -1.13 -4.51
CA SER A 187 -1.82 -1.65 -4.23
C SER A 187 -2.39 -0.97 -2.99
N ILE A 188 -3.71 -0.78 -2.93
CA ILE A 188 -4.42 -0.28 -1.73
C ILE A 188 -4.23 -1.27 -0.58
N LEU A 189 -4.19 -2.57 -0.86
CA LEU A 189 -3.96 -3.55 0.18
C LEU A 189 -2.55 -3.41 0.78
N GLY A 190 -1.50 -3.30 -0.04
CA GLY A 190 -0.13 -3.10 0.42
C GLY A 190 0.02 -1.83 1.24
N SER A 191 -0.57 -0.71 0.81
CA SER A 191 -0.47 0.56 1.55
C SER A 191 -1.06 0.51 2.96
N ILE A 192 -1.94 -0.46 3.25
CA ILE A 192 -2.53 -0.69 4.56
C ILE A 192 -1.76 -1.78 5.32
N ILE A 193 -1.38 -2.88 4.65
CA ILE A 193 -0.68 -4.00 5.30
C ILE A 193 0.76 -3.62 5.67
N ASP A 194 1.47 -2.81 4.88
CA ASP A 194 2.89 -2.48 5.16
C ASP A 194 3.06 -1.82 6.54
N PRO A 195 2.35 -0.71 6.87
CA PRO A 195 2.47 -0.09 8.20
C PRO A 195 1.95 -0.98 9.33
N MET A 196 1.02 -1.90 9.03
CA MET A 196 0.52 -2.87 10.01
C MET A 196 1.55 -3.94 10.33
N ALA A 197 2.24 -4.48 9.31
CA ALA A 197 3.29 -5.48 9.49
C ALA A 197 4.47 -4.93 10.29
N ASP A 198 4.87 -3.68 10.02
CA ASP A 198 5.93 -3.00 10.76
C ASP A 198 5.55 -2.82 12.23
N LYS A 199 4.33 -2.35 12.50
CA LYS A 199 3.81 -2.24 13.87
C LYS A 199 3.73 -3.59 14.57
N PHE A 200 3.34 -4.63 13.86
CA PHE A 200 3.26 -5.98 14.42
C PHE A 200 4.64 -6.52 14.81
N LEU A 201 5.64 -6.36 13.95
CA LEU A 201 7.03 -6.71 14.26
C LEU A 201 7.52 -5.95 15.50
N MET A 202 7.29 -4.64 15.54
CA MET A 202 7.68 -3.79 16.66
C MET A 202 7.05 -4.23 17.98
N VAL A 203 5.75 -4.49 18.02
CA VAL A 203 5.02 -4.92 19.23
C VAL A 203 5.54 -6.28 19.73
N ILE A 204 5.71 -7.25 18.82
CA ILE A 204 6.22 -8.59 19.18
C ILE A 204 7.65 -8.49 19.71
N CYS A 205 8.55 -7.83 19.00
CA CYS A 205 9.93 -7.67 19.44
C CYS A 205 9.99 -6.95 20.80
N THR A 206 9.21 -5.88 21.01
CA THR A 206 9.13 -5.17 22.29
C THR A 206 8.74 -6.11 23.43
N ALA A 207 7.67 -6.88 23.27
CA ALA A 207 7.18 -7.79 24.29
C ALA A 207 8.17 -8.92 24.60
N CYS A 208 8.73 -9.55 23.57
CA CYS A 208 9.69 -10.64 23.71
C CYS A 208 11.05 -10.18 24.27
N LEU A 209 11.54 -9.00 23.90
CA LEU A 209 12.75 -8.42 24.46
C LEU A 209 12.57 -8.04 25.93
N ALA A 210 11.40 -7.51 26.31
CA ALA A 210 11.09 -7.23 27.71
C ALA A 210 11.07 -8.52 28.55
N GLN A 211 10.45 -9.58 28.02
CA GLN A 211 10.35 -10.88 28.69
C GLN A 211 11.72 -11.57 28.84
N SER A 212 12.60 -11.45 27.85
CA SER A 212 13.94 -12.04 27.87
C SER A 212 14.98 -11.20 28.63
N GLY A 213 14.61 -10.00 29.09
CA GLY A 213 15.52 -9.07 29.78
C GLY A 213 16.43 -8.26 28.85
N GLY A 214 16.25 -8.36 27.52
CA GLY A 214 16.98 -7.54 26.54
C GLY A 214 16.58 -6.06 26.53
N MET A 215 15.46 -5.71 27.18
CA MET A 215 15.01 -4.33 27.36
C MET A 215 14.36 -4.17 28.75
N PRO A 216 14.54 -3.01 29.43
CA PRO A 216 13.87 -2.74 30.70
C PRO A 216 12.34 -2.75 30.58
N LEU A 217 11.66 -3.35 31.56
CA LEU A 217 10.20 -3.52 31.54
C LEU A 217 9.43 -2.18 31.52
N TYR A 218 9.93 -1.15 32.20
CA TYR A 218 9.30 0.17 32.21
C TYR A 218 9.28 0.80 30.81
N LEU A 219 10.36 0.62 30.03
CA LEU A 219 10.44 1.15 28.67
C LEU A 219 9.48 0.41 27.74
N ALA A 220 9.41 -0.92 27.88
CA ALA A 220 8.43 -1.75 27.18
C ALA A 220 6.99 -1.27 27.43
N ALA A 221 6.65 -1.03 28.70
CA ALA A 221 5.32 -0.57 29.10
C ALA A 221 4.99 0.81 28.50
N ILE A 222 5.95 1.74 28.48
CA ILE A 222 5.77 3.06 27.86
C ILE A 222 5.53 2.95 26.35
N ILE A 223 6.34 2.14 25.64
CA ILE A 223 6.22 1.95 24.19
C ILE A 223 4.88 1.29 23.84
N LEU A 224 4.57 0.15 24.48
CA LEU A 224 3.33 -0.59 24.22
C LEU A 224 2.09 0.20 24.64
N GLY A 225 2.13 0.86 25.80
CA GLY A 225 1.01 1.68 26.28
C GLY A 225 0.65 2.81 25.31
N ARG A 226 1.67 3.50 24.79
CA ARG A 226 1.48 4.54 23.76
C ARG A 226 0.90 3.96 22.47
N ASP A 227 1.41 2.82 22.00
CA ASP A 227 0.95 2.21 20.77
C ASP A 227 -0.49 1.67 20.88
N ILE A 228 -0.86 1.12 22.04
CA ILE A 228 -2.24 0.73 22.36
C ILE A 228 -3.15 1.96 22.37
N MET A 229 -2.72 3.06 23.00
CA MET A 229 -3.49 4.32 23.03
C MET A 229 -3.77 4.85 21.61
N LEU A 230 -2.76 4.85 20.74
CA LEU A 230 -2.94 5.25 19.34
C LEU A 230 -3.80 4.25 18.56
N GLY A 231 -3.64 2.94 18.79
CA GLY A 231 -4.46 1.91 18.16
C GLY A 231 -5.94 2.07 18.50
N ILE A 232 -6.26 2.25 19.79
CA ILE A 232 -7.63 2.51 20.27
C ILE A 232 -8.17 3.80 19.66
N SER A 233 -7.37 4.87 19.63
CA SER A 233 -7.77 6.15 19.02
C SER A 233 -8.11 5.96 17.54
N ALA A 234 -7.28 5.24 16.78
CA ALA A 234 -7.51 4.96 15.37
C ALA A 234 -8.79 4.15 15.14
N ILE A 235 -9.03 3.12 15.96
CA ILE A 235 -10.26 2.30 15.93
C ILE A 235 -11.50 3.18 16.22
N TYR A 236 -11.42 4.02 17.25
CA TYR A 236 -12.48 4.93 17.64
C TYR A 236 -12.82 5.94 16.52
N TYR A 237 -11.79 6.60 15.96
CA TYR A 237 -11.98 7.55 14.85
C TYR A 237 -12.54 6.89 13.59
N ARG A 238 -12.09 5.67 13.29
CA ARG A 238 -12.66 4.89 12.19
C ARG A 238 -14.13 4.60 12.45
N TYR A 239 -14.49 4.14 13.65
CA TYR A 239 -15.87 3.80 14.02
C TYR A 239 -16.84 4.99 13.87
N ILE A 240 -16.45 6.18 14.31
CA ILE A 240 -17.31 7.38 14.20
C ILE A 240 -17.44 7.91 12.76
N SER A 241 -16.45 7.64 11.91
CA SER A 241 -16.43 8.11 10.51
C SER A 241 -17.29 7.29 9.54
N LEU A 242 -17.77 6.11 9.94
CA LEU A 242 -18.57 5.24 9.08
C LEU A 242 -20.00 5.78 8.87
N PRO A 243 -20.47 5.92 7.60
CA PRO A 243 -21.86 6.26 7.33
C PRO A 243 -22.80 5.13 7.79
N PRO A 244 -24.01 5.43 8.30
CA PRO A 244 -24.98 4.39 8.66
C PRO A 244 -25.37 3.55 7.42
N PRO A 245 -25.62 2.23 7.53
CA PRO A 245 -25.64 1.39 8.73
C PRO A 245 -24.24 0.93 9.20
N LYS A 246 -24.03 0.91 10.52
CA LYS A 246 -22.78 0.49 11.16
C LYS A 246 -22.74 -1.03 11.34
N THR A 247 -22.23 -1.76 10.35
CA THR A 247 -22.05 -3.22 10.40
C THR A 247 -20.57 -3.61 10.48
N LEU A 248 -20.26 -4.75 11.12
CA LEU A 248 -18.87 -5.24 11.25
C LEU A 248 -18.21 -5.50 9.89
N LEU A 249 -18.97 -6.04 8.93
CA LEU A 249 -18.51 -6.26 7.56
C LEU A 249 -18.07 -4.96 6.88
N ARG A 250 -18.74 -3.85 7.16
CA ARG A 250 -18.41 -2.53 6.61
C ARG A 250 -17.25 -1.86 7.36
N TYR A 251 -17.07 -2.16 8.64
CA TYR A 251 -15.88 -1.74 9.37
C TYR A 251 -14.61 -2.42 8.82
N TRP A 252 -14.70 -3.69 8.40
CA TRP A 252 -13.58 -4.42 7.77
C TRP A 252 -13.45 -4.16 6.26
N ASP A 253 -14.27 -3.28 5.68
CA ASP A 253 -14.13 -2.82 4.31
C ASP A 253 -13.04 -1.73 4.24
N PHE A 254 -11.84 -2.13 3.85
CA PHE A 254 -10.68 -1.24 3.70
C PHE A 254 -10.70 -0.41 2.41
N SER A 255 -11.71 -0.60 1.54
CA SER A 255 -11.85 0.16 0.29
C SER A 255 -12.35 1.60 0.51
N ILE A 256 -12.82 1.95 1.71
CA ILE A 256 -13.37 3.25 2.05
C ILE A 256 -12.38 3.98 2.99
N PRO A 257 -11.59 4.96 2.51
CA PRO A 257 -10.63 5.66 3.37
C PRO A 257 -11.38 6.67 4.26
N SER A 258 -11.90 6.21 5.39
CA SER A 258 -12.83 7.00 6.22
C SER A 258 -12.18 7.97 7.20
N ALA A 259 -10.85 7.98 7.37
CA ALA A 259 -10.16 8.96 8.21
C ALA A 259 -8.70 9.17 7.79
N GLN A 260 -8.30 10.41 7.49
CA GLN A 260 -6.90 10.81 7.37
C GLN A 260 -6.49 11.50 8.68
N VAL A 261 -5.78 10.78 9.55
CA VAL A 261 -5.20 11.37 10.77
C VAL A 261 -3.86 11.97 10.40
N TYR A 262 -3.70 13.29 10.47
CA TYR A 262 -2.42 13.93 10.18
C TYR A 262 -1.43 13.58 11.29
N PRO A 263 -0.34 12.85 10.99
CA PRO A 263 0.65 12.52 12.01
C PRO A 263 1.41 13.79 12.41
N THR A 264 1.43 14.09 13.71
CA THR A 264 2.27 15.17 14.26
C THR A 264 3.75 14.87 13.99
N THR A 265 4.55 15.90 13.74
CA THR A 265 5.98 15.76 13.45
C THR A 265 6.73 15.09 14.61
N ILE A 266 6.34 15.37 15.85
CA ILE A 266 6.88 14.75 17.08
C ILE A 266 6.68 13.22 17.07
N SER A 267 5.53 12.74 16.59
CA SER A 267 5.20 11.31 16.52
C SER A 267 6.11 10.56 15.55
N LYS A 268 6.51 11.20 14.44
CA LYS A 268 7.37 10.58 13.41
C LYS A 268 8.77 10.31 13.95
N TYR A 269 9.37 11.30 14.62
CA TYR A 269 10.69 11.14 15.23
C TYR A 269 10.67 10.08 16.34
N ASN A 270 9.65 10.09 17.19
CA ASN A 270 9.53 9.09 18.24
C ASN A 270 9.45 7.65 17.70
N THR A 271 8.62 7.42 16.68
CA THR A 271 8.54 6.10 16.06
C THR A 271 9.87 5.69 15.41
N GLY A 272 10.61 6.63 14.81
CA GLY A 272 11.97 6.37 14.32
C GLY A 272 12.94 5.94 15.43
N PHE A 273 12.96 6.66 16.56
CA PHE A 273 13.79 6.29 17.71
C PHE A 273 13.41 4.94 18.31
N GLN A 274 12.10 4.64 18.42
CA GLN A 274 11.62 3.33 18.86
C GLN A 274 12.09 2.21 17.94
N MET A 275 11.95 2.37 16.62
CA MET A 275 12.41 1.37 15.63
C MET A 275 13.91 1.12 15.74
N LEU A 276 14.70 2.20 15.85
CA LEU A 276 16.14 2.11 16.01
C LEU A 276 16.53 1.44 17.33
N TYR A 277 15.84 1.74 18.43
CA TYR A 277 16.10 1.12 19.73
C TYR A 277 15.81 -0.37 19.72
N ILE A 278 14.68 -0.80 19.14
CA ILE A 278 14.36 -2.23 19.04
C ILE A 278 15.37 -2.95 18.14
N ALA A 279 15.75 -2.34 17.02
CA ALA A 279 16.82 -2.89 16.16
C ALA A 279 18.14 -3.03 16.94
N ALA A 280 18.54 -2.00 17.68
CA ALA A 280 19.72 -2.06 18.54
C ALA A 280 19.61 -3.14 19.62
N ALA A 281 18.43 -3.34 20.21
CA ALA A 281 18.19 -4.36 21.23
C ALA A 281 18.33 -5.78 20.69
N VAL A 282 17.87 -6.03 19.46
CA VAL A 282 18.05 -7.32 18.76
C VAL A 282 19.52 -7.55 18.39
N VAL A 283 20.24 -6.49 18.00
CA VAL A 283 21.65 -6.57 17.57
C VAL A 283 22.62 -6.64 18.75
N LYS A 284 22.32 -5.98 19.88
CA LYS A 284 23.16 -5.89 21.08
C LYS A 284 23.77 -7.23 21.50
N PRO A 285 23.02 -8.33 21.70
CA PRO A 285 23.62 -9.60 22.12
C PRO A 285 24.61 -10.16 21.10
N VAL A 286 24.40 -9.95 19.80
CA VAL A 286 25.39 -10.32 18.76
C VAL A 286 26.61 -9.41 18.85
N LEU A 287 26.41 -8.10 18.94
CA LEU A 287 27.48 -7.12 19.03
C LEU A 287 28.43 -7.42 20.20
N LEU A 288 27.88 -7.74 21.38
CA LEU A 288 28.64 -8.09 22.59
C LEU A 288 29.49 -9.36 22.43
N THR A 289 29.20 -10.24 21.46
CA THR A 289 30.04 -11.42 21.16
C THR A 289 31.23 -11.11 20.24
N VAL A 290 31.20 -9.98 19.53
CA VAL A 290 32.20 -9.60 18.52
C VAL A 290 33.17 -8.53 19.05
N ILE A 291 32.70 -7.64 19.92
CA ILE A 291 33.51 -6.54 20.47
C ILE A 291 34.43 -7.00 21.62
N ASP A 292 35.51 -6.26 21.83
CA ASP A 292 36.39 -6.47 22.96
C ASP A 292 35.69 -6.17 24.31
N SER A 293 36.12 -6.89 25.35
CA SER A 293 35.54 -6.80 26.69
C SER A 293 35.66 -5.41 27.32
N SER A 294 36.63 -4.59 26.90
CA SER A 294 36.81 -3.20 27.33
C SER A 294 35.67 -2.28 26.92
N PHE A 295 34.98 -2.58 25.81
CA PHE A 295 33.90 -1.75 25.28
C PHE A 295 32.51 -2.13 25.79
N ILE A 296 32.35 -3.30 26.44
CA ILE A 296 31.05 -3.83 26.88
C ILE A 296 30.31 -2.80 27.76
N SER A 297 30.98 -2.23 28.77
CA SER A 297 30.37 -1.26 29.68
C SER A 297 29.94 0.04 28.96
N THR A 298 30.70 0.45 27.95
CA THR A 298 30.39 1.63 27.14
C THR A 298 29.16 1.38 26.28
N VAL A 299 29.06 0.18 25.67
CA VAL A 299 27.89 -0.23 24.89
C VAL A 299 26.64 -0.34 25.76
N ASP A 300 26.74 -0.93 26.95
CA ASP A 300 25.63 -1.01 27.89
C ASP A 300 25.15 0.39 28.31
N THR A 301 26.07 1.26 28.71
CA THR A 301 25.73 2.64 29.10
C THR A 301 25.10 3.43 27.95
N ALA A 302 25.62 3.29 26.73
CA ALA A 302 25.07 3.93 25.55
C ALA A 302 23.66 3.42 25.23
N PHE A 303 23.42 2.12 25.39
CA PHE A 303 22.12 1.51 25.18
C PHE A 303 21.09 1.99 26.21
N ASP A 304 21.47 2.09 27.48
CA ASP A 304 20.59 2.60 28.54
C ASP A 304 20.27 4.08 28.34
N LEU A 305 21.27 4.90 27.97
CA LEU A 305 21.07 6.31 27.64
C LEU A 305 20.12 6.47 26.46
N PHE A 306 20.26 5.62 25.43
CA PHE A 306 19.34 5.63 24.30
C PHE A 306 17.93 5.21 24.71
N GLY A 307 17.81 4.24 25.63
CA GLY A 307 16.53 3.84 26.23
C GLY A 307 15.85 4.99 26.98
N TYR A 308 16.59 5.79 27.74
CA TYR A 308 16.05 6.99 28.40
C TYR A 308 15.59 8.04 27.39
N LEU A 309 16.36 8.29 26.34
CA LEU A 309 15.94 9.18 25.25
C LEU A 309 14.61 8.72 24.66
N VAL A 310 14.50 7.43 24.32
CA VAL A 310 13.28 6.84 23.73
C VAL A 310 12.10 6.93 24.69
N ALA A 311 12.31 6.67 25.99
CA ALA A 311 11.27 6.84 27.01
C ALA A 311 10.77 8.28 27.04
N THR A 312 11.68 9.25 27.12
CA THR A 312 11.34 10.67 27.16
C THR A 312 10.61 11.11 25.90
N THR A 313 11.10 10.76 24.71
CA THR A 313 10.42 11.11 23.45
C THR A 313 9.06 10.42 23.31
N THR A 314 8.90 9.21 23.85
CA THR A 314 7.63 8.47 23.80
C THR A 314 6.60 9.10 24.72
N ILE A 315 6.99 9.46 25.95
CA ILE A 315 6.12 10.16 26.89
C ILE A 315 5.72 11.52 26.31
N LEU A 316 6.68 12.32 25.84
CA LEU A 316 6.41 13.62 25.23
C LEU A 316 5.49 13.50 24.01
N SER A 317 5.68 12.48 23.17
CA SER A 317 4.79 12.20 22.05
C SER A 317 3.38 11.84 22.53
N GLY A 318 3.25 10.96 23.53
CA GLY A 318 1.96 10.54 24.08
C GLY A 318 1.19 11.71 24.72
N LEU A 319 1.88 12.53 25.51
CA LEU A 319 1.30 13.75 26.10
C LEU A 319 0.88 14.75 25.02
N GLY A 320 1.67 14.90 23.96
CA GLY A 320 1.30 15.73 22.80
C GLY A 320 -0.04 15.31 22.18
N TYR A 321 -0.32 14.01 22.08
CA TYR A 321 -1.61 13.51 21.58
C TYR A 321 -2.76 13.72 22.58
N LEU A 322 -2.51 13.66 23.88
CA LEU A 322 -3.52 13.90 24.91
C LEU A 322 -3.88 15.38 25.05
N PHE A 323 -2.92 16.29 24.87
CA PHE A 323 -3.11 17.73 25.11
C PHE A 323 -3.36 18.57 23.85
N SER A 324 -2.97 18.13 22.65
CA SER A 324 -3.29 18.86 21.41
C SER A 324 -4.75 18.68 21.02
N LYS A 325 -5.56 19.71 21.32
CA LYS A 325 -6.94 19.88 20.83
C LYS A 325 -7.06 19.93 19.28
N ASP A 326 -5.93 20.08 18.58
CA ASP A 326 -5.86 20.15 17.11
C ASP A 326 -5.70 18.79 16.41
N ALA A 327 -5.52 17.69 17.14
CA ALA A 327 -5.33 16.37 16.53
C ALA A 327 -6.62 15.77 15.93
N VAL A 328 -7.78 16.35 16.26
CA VAL A 328 -9.10 15.78 15.98
C VAL A 328 -10.02 16.87 15.47
N LYS A 329 -9.98 17.12 14.16
CA LYS A 329 -10.96 18.00 13.51
C LYS A 329 -12.12 17.14 13.01
N ILE A 330 -13.22 17.12 13.76
CA ILE A 330 -14.47 16.48 13.33
C ILE A 330 -15.01 17.32 12.16
N LEU A 331 -14.96 16.77 10.95
CA LEU A 331 -15.66 17.37 9.81
C LEU A 331 -17.15 17.09 9.99
N THR A 332 -17.87 18.05 10.56
CA THR A 332 -19.33 18.03 10.53
C THR A 332 -19.77 18.10 9.07
N PRO A 333 -20.60 17.18 8.56
CA PRO A 333 -21.14 17.31 7.22
C PRO A 333 -21.96 18.59 7.17
N THR A 334 -21.53 19.54 6.34
CA THR A 334 -22.30 20.74 6.06
C THR A 334 -23.61 20.26 5.43
N LYS A 335 -24.74 20.45 6.13
CA LYS A 335 -26.07 20.34 5.53
C LYS A 335 -26.09 21.31 4.35
N LYS A 336 -26.02 20.77 3.13
CA LYS A 336 -26.39 21.51 1.92
C LYS A 336 -27.88 21.43 1.72
#